data_AF-A0A0S7X7B8-F1
#
_entry.id   AF-A0A0S7X7B8-F1
#
_cell.length_a   1.000
_cell.length_b   1.000
_cell.length_c   1.000
_cell.angle_alpha   90.00
_cell.angle_beta   90.00
_cell.angle_gamma   90.00
#
_symmetry.space_group_name_H-M   'P 1'
#
loop_
_entity.id
_entity.type
_entity.pdbx_description
1 polymer ?
#
loop_
_entity_poly.entity_id
_entity_poly.type
_entity_poly.pdbx_seq_one_letter_code
_entity_poly.pdbx_strand_id
1 'polypeptide(L)' 'MNEDALALLDRVMRLPEHERTVTMLHHFDGHSVQAVADMTGRPLGTVTKQLSRAYERLRRTIKEAPKS' A
#
# COMPACT_ATOMS: atom_id res chain seq x y z
N MET A 1 -12.91 -14.47 -9.93
CA MET A 1 -12.14 -13.50 -9.13
C MET A 1 -10.77 -13.36 -9.77
N ASN A 2 -10.19 -12.16 -9.80
CA ASN A 2 -8.85 -11.95 -10.33
C ASN A 2 -7.81 -12.44 -9.30
N GLU A 3 -7.08 -13.53 -9.59
CA GLU A 3 -6.07 -14.11 -8.70
C GLU A 3 -4.94 -13.13 -8.37
N ASP A 4 -4.55 -12.28 -9.34
CA ASP A 4 -3.50 -11.29 -9.13
C ASP A 4 -3.92 -10.22 -8.10
N ALA A 5 -5.20 -9.84 -8.11
CA ALA A 5 -5.74 -8.87 -7.17
C ALA A 5 -5.77 -9.43 -5.74
N LEU A 6 -6.11 -10.70 -5.58
CA LEU A 6 -6.10 -11.39 -4.29
C LEU A 6 -4.67 -11.54 -3.75
N ALA A 7 -3.71 -11.89 -4.61
CA ALA A 7 -2.30 -12.00 -4.25
C ALA A 7 -1.69 -10.64 -3.86
N LEU A 8 -2.08 -9.55 -4.55
CA LEU A 8 -1.69 -8.20 -4.17
C LEU A 8 -2.27 -7.81 -2.82
N LEU A 9 -3.57 -8.08 -2.59
CA LEU A 9 -4.23 -7.77 -1.34
C LEU A 9 -3.55 -8.50 -0.16
N ASP A 10 -3.26 -9.79 -0.29
CA ASP A 10 -2.55 -10.55 0.77
C ASP A 10 -1.20 -9.92 1.12
N ARG A 11 -0.44 -9.47 0.12
CA ARG A 11 0.83 -8.77 0.33
C ARG A 11 0.66 -7.42 1.00
N VAL A 12 -0.36 -6.66 0.62
CA VAL A 12 -0.70 -5.38 1.26
C VAL A 12 -1.10 -5.58 2.71
N MET A 13 -1.82 -6.66 3.03
CA MET A 13 -2.22 -6.99 4.40
C MET A 13 -1.03 -7.29 5.32
N ARG A 14 0.09 -7.78 4.76
CA ARG A 14 1.36 -8.04 5.47
C ARG A 14 2.24 -6.80 5.67
N LEU A 15 1.89 -5.65 5.10
CA LEU A 15 2.62 -4.41 5.36
C LEU A 15 2.47 -3.97 6.83
N PRO A 16 3.44 -3.19 7.36
CA PRO A 16 3.25 -2.46 8.60
C PRO A 16 1.94 -1.66 8.56
N GLU A 17 1.21 -1.60 9.68
CA GLU A 17 -0.14 -1.02 9.75
C GLU A 17 -0.24 0.39 9.14
N HIS A 18 0.78 1.22 9.39
CA HIS A 18 0.83 2.59 8.88
C HIS A 18 1.03 2.67 7.36
N GLU A 19 1.79 1.73 6.78
CA GLU A 19 1.97 1.60 5.33
C GLU A 19 0.71 0.98 4.68
N ARG A 20 0.12 -0.04 5.32
CA ARG A 20 -1.11 -0.69 4.88
C ARG A 20 -2.26 0.30 4.79
N THR A 21 -2.50 1.08 5.83
CA THR A 21 -3.61 2.03 5.90
C THR A 21 -3.57 3.04 4.76
N VAL A 22 -2.41 3.68 4.52
CA VAL A 22 -2.28 4.65 3.43
C VAL A 22 -2.37 3.99 2.06
N THR A 23 -1.91 2.74 1.93
CA THR A 23 -1.99 1.97 0.67
C THR A 23 -3.43 1.59 0.35
N MET A 24 -4.22 1.16 1.33
CA MET A 24 -5.65 0.86 1.16
C MET A 24 -6.40 2.09 0.66
N LEU A 25 -6.29 3.21 1.38
CA LEU A 25 -6.99 4.45 1.04
C LEU A 25 -6.57 4.99 -0.35
N HIS A 26 -5.28 4.94 -0.67
CA HIS A 26 -4.80 5.50 -1.93
C HIS A 26 -5.04 4.58 -3.13
N HIS A 27 -4.70 3.30 -3.02
CA HIS A 27 -4.67 2.38 -4.17
C HIS A 27 -5.99 1.63 -4.36
N PHE A 28 -6.67 1.25 -3.28
CA PHE A 28 -7.91 0.50 -3.35
C PHE A 28 -9.14 1.43 -3.34
N ASP A 29 -9.12 2.46 -2.49
CA ASP A 29 -10.24 3.41 -2.40
C ASP A 29 -10.07 4.61 -3.37
N GLY A 30 -8.90 4.76 -4.00
CA GLY A 30 -8.66 5.76 -5.04
C GLY A 30 -8.48 7.20 -4.53
N HIS A 31 -8.26 7.40 -3.23
CA HIS A 31 -8.05 8.74 -2.67
C HIS A 31 -6.74 9.36 -3.12
N SER A 32 -6.71 10.70 -3.24
CA SER A 32 -5.46 11.43 -3.47
C SER A 32 -4.57 11.41 -2.22
N VAL A 33 -3.25 11.60 -2.39
CA VAL A 33 -2.31 11.64 -1.26
C VAL A 33 -2.69 12.74 -0.25
N GLN A 34 -3.23 13.87 -0.74
CA GLN A 34 -3.74 14.94 0.11
C GLN A 34 -4.97 14.48 0.91
N ALA A 35 -5.96 13.87 0.27
CA ALA A 35 -7.13 13.35 0.96
C ALA A 35 -6.76 12.29 2.02
N VAL A 36 -5.79 11.42 1.74
CA VAL A 36 -5.28 10.45 2.71
C VAL A 36 -4.61 11.15 3.91
N ALA A 37 -3.83 12.20 3.67
CA ALA A 37 -3.23 13.01 4.73
C ALA A 37 -4.30 13.62 5.65
N ASP A 38 -5.33 14.19 5.05
CA ASP A 38 -6.45 14.81 5.77
C ASP A 38 -7.25 13.75 6.57
N MET A 39 -7.60 12.62 5.94
CA MET A 39 -8.36 11.52 6.58
C MET A 39 -7.60 10.85 7.73
N THR A 40 -6.28 10.72 7.61
CA THR A 40 -5.45 10.07 8.63
C THR A 40 -4.90 11.05 9.68
N GLY A 41 -5.10 12.35 9.50
CA GLY A 41 -4.53 13.40 10.35
C GLY A 41 -2.99 13.44 10.33
N ARG A 42 -2.38 12.98 9.23
CA ARG A 42 -0.92 12.86 9.10
C ARG A 42 -0.36 13.89 8.12
N PRO A 43 0.90 14.36 8.31
CA PRO A 43 1.53 15.25 7.34
C PRO A 43 1.62 14.61 5.95
N LEU A 44 1.39 15.40 4.90
CA LEU A 44 1.48 14.95 3.50
C LEU A 44 2.80 14.24 3.20
N GLY A 45 3.92 14.81 3.66
CA GLY A 45 5.26 14.21 3.49
C GLY A 45 5.41 12.85 4.19
N THR A 46 4.70 12.62 5.29
CA THR A 46 4.64 11.32 5.98
C THR A 46 3.88 10.31 5.14
N VAL A 47 2.70 10.68 4.62
CA VAL A 47 1.90 9.80 3.75
C VAL A 47 2.70 9.42 2.50
N THR A 48 3.34 10.37 1.83
CA THR A 48 4.19 10.11 0.66
C THR A 48 5.34 9.14 0.99
N LYS A 49 6.03 9.33 2.12
CA LYS A 49 7.09 8.40 2.55
C LYS A 49 6.55 7.00 2.85
N GLN A 50 5.40 6.90 3.51
CA GLN A 50 4.77 5.61 3.82
C GLN A 50 4.35 4.87 2.56
N LEU A 51 3.75 5.56 1.59
CA LEU A 51 3.43 4.97 0.27
C LEU A 51 4.68 4.51 -0.48
N SER A 52 5.75 5.32 -0.47
CA SER A 52 7.02 4.93 -1.10
C SER A 52 7.59 3.64 -0.49
N ARG A 53 7.64 3.56 0.85
CA ARG A 53 8.11 2.35 1.56
C ARG A 53 7.21 1.14 1.31
N ALA A 54 5.90 1.34 1.32
CA ALA A 54 4.93 0.30 0.99
C ALA A 54 5.22 -0.29 -0.40
N TYR A 55 5.34 0.57 -1.42
CA TYR A 55 5.60 0.13 -2.79
C TYR A 55 6.97 -0.53 -2.97
N GLU A 56 8.01 -0.05 -2.28
CA GLU A 56 9.32 -0.72 -2.25
C GLU A 56 9.22 -2.14 -1.67
N ARG A 57 8.51 -2.32 -0.56
CA ARG A 57 8.31 -3.64 0.07
C ARG A 57 7.49 -4.56 -0.81
N LEU A 58 6.36 -4.08 -1.34
CA LEU A 58 5.51 -4.87 -2.23
C LEU A 58 6.30 -5.34 -3.45
N ARG A 59 7.07 -4.45 -4.10
CA ARG A 59 7.95 -4.82 -5.23
C ARG A 59 8.95 -5.92 -4.88
N ARG A 60 9.52 -5.92 -3.66
CA ARG A 60 10.42 -6.99 -3.20
C ARG A 60 9.66 -8.30 -3.03
N THR A 61 8.52 -8.29 -2.34
CA THR A 61 7.70 -9.50 -2.16
C THR A 61 7.15 -10.09 -3.46
N ILE A 62 6.90 -9.25 -4.48
CA ILE A 62 6.51 -9.70 -5.82
C ILE A 62 7.67 -10.40 -6.51
N LYS A 63 8.89 -9.85 -6.43
CA LYS A 63 10.09 -10.42 -7.06
C LYS A 63 10.57 -11.71 -6.39
N GLU A 64 10.37 -11.83 -5.08
CA GLU A 64 10.81 -12.99 -4.28
C GLU A 64 9.82 -14.15 -4.31
N ALA A 65 8.62 -13.96 -4.86
CA ALA A 65 7.69 -15.07 -5.00
C ALA A 65 8.20 -16.03 -6.08
N PRO A 66 8.37 -17.33 -5.75
CA PRO A 66 8.62 -18.32 -6.78
C PRO A 66 7.46 -18.27 -7.77
N LYS A 67 7.78 -18.15 -9.06
CA LYS A 67 6.81 -18.46 -10.12
C LYS A 67 6.38 -19.90 -9.87
N SER A 68 5.18 -20.08 -9.33
CA SER A 68 4.50 -21.37 -9.31
C SER A 68 4.12 -21.76 -10.73
#